data_AF-A0A8J7JKI2-F1
#
_entry.id   AF-A0A8J7JKI2-F1
#
_cell.length_a   1.000
_cell.length_b   1.000
_cell.length_c   1.000
_cell.angle_alpha   90.00
_cell.angle_beta   90.00
_cell.angle_gamma   90.00
#
_symmetry.space_group_name_H-M   'P 1'
#
loop_
_entity.id
_entity.type
_entity.pdbx_description
1 polymer ?
#
loop_
_entity_poly.entity_id
_entity_poly.type
_entity_poly.pdbx_seq_one_letter_code
_entity_poly.pdbx_strand_id
1 'polypeptide(L)' 'MQKPKTFEEQYPTIHRFVEEIGWIEVGQNEMVSAFVRAYDLGGTVYEGEDSYPSMEAALQDLDAGIKAYLEANGI' A
#
# COMPACT_ATOMS: atom_id res chain seq x y z
N MET A 1 -23.75 -10.07 16.04
CA MET A 1 -22.73 -10.19 14.96
C MET A 1 -21.86 -8.95 15.01
N GLN A 2 -20.54 -9.10 14.91
CA GLN A 2 -19.62 -7.95 14.85
C GLN A 2 -19.73 -7.31 13.46
N LYS A 3 -19.79 -5.97 13.40
CA LYS A 3 -19.81 -5.23 12.13
C LYS A 3 -18.44 -5.42 11.44
N PRO A 4 -18.39 -5.73 10.13
CA PRO A 4 -17.13 -5.76 9.41
C PRO A 4 -16.48 -4.37 9.44
N LYS A 5 -15.15 -4.34 9.50
CA LYS A 5 -14.39 -3.10 9.39
C LYS A 5 -14.48 -2.55 7.97
N THR A 6 -14.46 -1.23 7.82
CA THR A 6 -14.31 -0.58 6.52
C THR A 6 -12.87 -0.75 5.99
N PHE A 7 -12.59 -0.23 4.79
CA PHE A 7 -11.25 -0.28 4.22
C PHE A 7 -10.28 0.60 5.02
N GLU A 8 -10.70 1.82 5.33
CA GLU A 8 -9.93 2.83 6.06
C GLU A 8 -9.63 2.38 7.49
N GLU A 9 -10.53 1.60 8.10
CA GLU A 9 -10.31 0.98 9.42
C GLU A 9 -9.31 -0.19 9.39
N GLN A 10 -9.08 -0.79 8.22
CA GLN A 10 -8.15 -1.91 8.04
C GLN A 10 -6.79 -1.45 7.52
N TYR A 11 -6.77 -0.43 6.65
CA TYR A 11 -5.60 0.09 5.95
C TYR A 11 -5.55 1.62 6.05
N PRO A 12 -5.40 2.16 7.28
CA PRO A 12 -5.48 3.59 7.52
C PRO A 12 -4.35 4.37 6.84
N THR A 13 -3.19 3.75 6.64
CA THR A 13 -2.03 4.37 6.02
C THR A 13 -2.23 4.48 4.51
N ILE A 14 -2.71 3.42 3.86
CA ILE A 14 -3.10 3.46 2.44
C ILE A 14 -4.15 4.54 2.22
N HIS A 15 -5.19 4.59 3.07
CA HIS A 15 -6.25 5.59 2.94
C HIS A 15 -5.69 7.02 2.97
N ARG A 16 -4.92 7.37 4.01
CA ARG A 16 -4.27 8.69 4.12
C ARG A 16 -3.37 8.96 2.91
N PHE A 17 -2.54 8.00 2.54
CA PHE A 17 -1.57 8.17 1.45
C PHE A 17 -2.26 8.48 0.12
N VAL A 18 -3.35 7.78 -0.21
CA VAL A 18 -4.09 8.01 -1.46
C VAL A 18 -4.86 9.33 -1.44
N GLU A 19 -5.38 9.75 -0.28
CA GLU A 19 -6.09 11.03 -0.15
C GLU A 19 -5.14 12.24 -0.24
N GLU A 20 -3.92 12.13 0.30
CA GLU A 20 -3.07 13.29 0.56
C GLU A 20 -1.78 13.35 -0.28
N ILE A 21 -1.22 12.21 -0.70
CA ILE A 21 0.19 12.14 -1.11
C ILE A 21 0.37 11.53 -2.51
N GLY A 22 -0.26 10.40 -2.78
CA GLY A 22 0.09 9.57 -3.93
C GLY A 22 -1.01 8.62 -4.36
N TRP A 23 -0.62 7.55 -5.05
CA TRP A 23 -1.53 6.50 -5.49
C TRP A 23 -0.89 5.13 -5.29
N ILE A 24 -1.74 4.10 -5.28
CA ILE A 24 -1.31 2.72 -5.23
C ILE A 24 -1.59 2.04 -6.56
N GLU A 25 -0.81 1.02 -6.88
CA GLU A 25 -1.06 0.11 -7.98
C GLU A 25 -1.16 -1.32 -7.48
N VAL A 26 -2.04 -2.09 -8.10
CA VAL A 26 -2.26 -3.51 -7.81
C VAL A 26 -2.22 -4.30 -9.11
N GLY A 27 -1.45 -5.38 -9.12
CA GLY A 27 -1.20 -6.22 -10.28
C GLY A 27 0.19 -5.99 -10.87
N GLN A 28 0.69 -7.00 -11.57
CA GLN A 28 2.03 -7.02 -12.15
C GLN A 28 2.00 -6.52 -13.60
N ASN A 29 3.16 -6.13 -14.13
CA ASN A 29 3.36 -5.92 -15.56
C ASN A 29 4.71 -6.54 -16.01
N GLU A 30 5.00 -6.48 -17.31
CA GLU A 30 6.21 -7.11 -17.86
C GLU A 30 7.54 -6.52 -17.35
N MET A 31 7.51 -5.32 -16.76
CA MET A 31 8.70 -4.61 -16.29
C MET A 31 8.84 -4.64 -14.76
N VAL A 32 7.74 -4.82 -14.01
CA VAL A 32 7.73 -4.75 -12.55
C VAL A 32 6.98 -5.96 -11.99
N SER A 33 7.71 -6.77 -11.23
CA SER A 33 7.22 -8.04 -10.68
C SER A 33 6.43 -7.87 -9.38
N ALA A 34 6.69 -6.80 -8.61
CA ALA A 34 5.96 -6.48 -7.38
C ALA A 34 4.45 -6.46 -7.62
N PHE A 35 3.65 -7.18 -6.82
CA PHE A 35 2.20 -7.25 -7.01
C PHE A 35 1.47 -6.00 -6.51
N VAL A 36 2.00 -5.33 -5.48
CA VAL A 36 1.48 -4.06 -4.94
C VAL A 36 2.58 -3.02 -4.90
N ARG A 37 2.23 -1.77 -5.22
CA ARG A 37 3.17 -0.65 -5.28
C ARG A 37 2.53 0.62 -4.78
N ALA A 38 3.32 1.52 -4.22
CA ALA A 38 2.94 2.87 -3.87
C ALA A 38 3.86 3.87 -4.55
N TYR A 39 3.27 4.93 -5.10
CA TYR A 39 3.98 6.00 -5.79
C TYR A 39 3.49 7.36 -5.30
N ASP A 40 4.39 8.32 -5.26
CA ASP A 40 4.08 9.74 -5.15
C ASP A 40 4.69 10.52 -6.33
N LEU A 41 4.61 11.85 -6.29
CA LEU A 41 5.18 12.70 -7.34
C LEU A 41 6.73 12.61 -7.43
N GLY A 42 7.40 12.15 -6.37
CA GLY A 42 8.83 11.91 -6.31
C GLY A 42 9.25 10.52 -6.81
N GLY A 43 8.30 9.62 -7.06
CA GLY A 43 8.54 8.30 -7.63
C GLY A 43 8.11 7.17 -6.68
N THR A 44 8.89 6.09 -6.66
CA THR A 44 8.58 4.88 -5.89
C THR A 44 8.66 5.14 -4.38
N VAL A 45 7.55 4.93 -3.69
CA VAL A 45 7.46 4.93 -2.22
C VAL A 45 7.68 3.54 -1.66
N TYR A 46 7.03 2.53 -2.25
CA TYR A 46 7.14 1.14 -1.82
C TYR A 46 6.85 0.18 -2.98
N GLU A 47 7.57 -0.94 -3.02
CA GLU A 47 7.30 -2.09 -3.89
C GLU A 47 7.24 -3.34 -3.01
N GLY A 48 6.14 -4.07 -3.11
CA GLY A 48 5.92 -5.31 -2.38
C GLY A 48 6.51 -6.54 -3.08
N GLU A 49 6.18 -7.71 -2.55
CA GLU A 49 6.54 -9.02 -3.09
C GLU A 49 5.84 -9.30 -4.43
N ASP A 50 6.41 -10.23 -5.19
CA ASP A 50 5.86 -10.67 -6.47
C ASP A 50 4.51 -11.39 -6.30
N SER A 51 4.25 -12.04 -5.16
CA SER A 51 2.98 -12.75 -4.95
C SER A 51 2.60 -12.82 -3.47
N TYR A 52 1.29 -12.90 -3.22
CA TYR A 52 0.73 -12.95 -1.87
C TYR A 52 -0.31 -14.07 -1.75
N PRO A 53 -0.49 -14.65 -0.55
CA PRO A 53 -1.49 -15.68 -0.31
C PRO A 53 -2.93 -15.15 -0.40
N SER A 54 -3.13 -13.84 -0.25
CA SER A 54 -4.44 -13.18 -0.43
C SER A 54 -4.29 -11.69 -0.71
N MET A 55 -5.39 -11.04 -1.12
CA MET A 55 -5.43 -9.59 -1.31
C MET A 55 -5.20 -8.85 0.03
N GLU A 56 -5.74 -9.38 1.12
CA GLU A 56 -5.55 -8.82 2.46
C GLU A 56 -4.08 -8.84 2.86
N ALA A 57 -3.36 -9.93 2.58
CA ALA A 57 -1.92 -10.00 2.85
C ALA A 57 -1.14 -8.95 2.04
N ALA A 58 -1.50 -8.77 0.76
CA ALA A 58 -0.89 -7.75 -0.09
C ALA A 58 -1.15 -6.32 0.40
N LEU A 59 -2.39 -6.02 0.81
CA LEU A 59 -2.77 -4.70 1.33
C LEU A 59 -2.18 -4.42 2.72
N GLN A 60 -2.04 -5.44 3.57
CA GLN A 60 -1.36 -5.32 4.86
C GLN A 60 0.12 -4.98 4.69
N ASP A 61 0.78 -5.65 3.75
CA ASP A 61 2.18 -5.38 3.42
C ASP A 61 2.36 -3.98 2.85
N LEU A 62 1.50 -3.58 1.91
CA LEU A 62 1.50 -2.24 1.34
C LEU A 62 1.26 -1.14 2.40
N ASP A 63 0.29 -1.33 3.31
CA ASP A 63 0.01 -0.36 4.39
C ASP A 63 1.21 -0.20 5.32
N ALA A 64 1.86 -1.32 5.69
CA ALA A 64 3.07 -1.31 6.51
C ALA A 64 4.26 -0.66 5.80
N GLY A 65 4.45 -0.95 4.51
CA GLY A 65 5.52 -0.39 3.68
C GLY A 65 5.42 1.12 3.54
N ILE A 66 4.22 1.62 3.19
CA ILE A 66 3.95 3.06 3.13
C ILE A 66 4.17 3.70 4.50
N LYS A 67 3.70 3.07 5.57
CA LYS A 67 3.85 3.60 6.93
C LYS A 67 5.33 3.80 7.29
N ALA A 68 6.15 2.79 7.00
CA ALA A 68 7.59 2.86 7.26
C ALA A 68 8.25 4.00 6.46
N TYR A 69 7.84 4.22 5.21
CA TYR A 69 8.32 5.35 4.41
C TYR A 69 7.92 6.71 5.00
N LEU A 70 6.64 6.88 5.39
CA LEU A 70 6.16 8.13 5.98
C LEU A 70 6.89 8.44 7.30
N GLU A 71 7.07 7.44 8.17
CA GLU A 71 7.81 7.59 9.42
C GLU A 71 9.29 7.95 9.18
N ALA A 72 9.95 7.32 8.20
CA ALA A 72 11.34 7.59 7.86
C ALA A 72 11.56 9.01 7.29
N ASN A 73 10.54 9.59 6.67
CA ASN A 73 10.59 10.93 6.06
C ASN A 73 9.92 12.01 6.91
N GLY A 74 9.36 11.67 8.07
CA GLY A 74 8.72 12.61 8.99
C GLY A 74 7.40 13.20 8.44
N ILE A 75 6.63 12.40 7.70
CA ILE A 75 5.37 12.78 7.04
C ILE A 75 4.15 12.24 7.81
#